data_AF-A0A7V0WLJ3-F1
#
_entry.id   AF-A0A7V0WLJ3-F1
#
_cell.length_a   1.000
_cell.length_b   1.000
_cell.length_c   1.000
_cell.angle_alpha   90.00
_cell.angle_beta   90.00
_cell.angle_gamma   90.00
#
_symmetry.space_group_name_H-M   'P 1'
#
loop_
_entity.id
_entity.type
_entity.pdbx_description
1 polymer ?
#
loop_
_entity_poly.entity_id
_entity_poly.type
_entity_poly.pdbx_seq_one_letter_code
_entity_poly.pdbx_strand_id
1 'polypeptide(L)'
;MEILQDINNCPDALKGAALAIGNFDGVHRGHQAVLRAALEAAEAAGVPAGVMTFEPHPRAFFQPDVPLFRLTPGPLKARLFAALGLDMALIQPFDADLASRSAVDFARDFLVEALRVSHVITG
;
A
#
# COMPACT_ATOMS: atom_id res chain seq x y z
N MET A 1 -0.06 11.56 -8.26
CA MET A 1 0.24 10.41 -7.39
C MET A 1 1.68 9.97 -7.64
N GLU A 2 2.49 9.96 -6.59
CA GLU A 2 3.85 9.41 -6.61
C GLU A 2 3.82 7.88 -6.45
N ILE A 3 4.75 7.17 -7.09
CA ILE A 3 4.90 5.72 -6.94
C ILE A 3 6.24 5.43 -6.27
N LEU A 4 6.19 4.82 -5.09
CA LEU A 4 7.36 4.46 -4.31
C LEU A 4 7.59 2.95 -4.40
N GLN A 5 8.83 2.52 -4.62
CA GLN A 5 9.21 1.09 -4.61
C GLN A 5 10.14 0.75 -3.44
N ASP A 6 10.65 1.77 -2.75
CA ASP A 6 11.49 1.64 -1.58
C ASP A 6 10.96 2.57 -0.50
N ILE A 7 10.57 1.98 0.62
CA ILE A 7 10.00 2.70 1.76
C ILE A 7 11.00 3.67 2.39
N ASN A 8 12.30 3.38 2.30
CA ASN A 8 13.35 4.23 2.88
C ASN A 8 13.54 5.53 2.08
N ASN A 9 13.06 5.57 0.84
CA ASN A 9 13.13 6.72 -0.05
C ASN A 9 11.80 7.49 -0.15
N CYS A 10 10.95 7.41 0.88
CA CYS A 10 9.73 8.20 0.95
C CYS A 10 10.04 9.71 1.09
N PRO A 11 9.59 10.57 0.16
CA PRO A 11 9.74 12.02 0.27
C PRO A 11 9.12 12.57 1.57
N ASP A 12 9.74 13.57 2.18
CA ASP A 12 9.25 14.16 3.44
C ASP A 12 7.83 14.72 3.31
N ALA A 13 7.45 15.23 2.13
CA ALA A 13 6.10 15.73 1.85
C ALA A 13 5.02 14.63 1.88
N LEU A 14 5.41 13.35 1.80
CA LEU A 14 4.51 12.20 1.80
C LEU A 14 4.53 11.43 3.13
N LYS A 15 5.45 11.75 4.04
CA LYS A 15 5.46 11.18 5.40
C LYS A 15 4.28 11.73 6.20
N GLY A 16 3.80 10.97 7.19
CA GLY A 16 2.61 11.36 7.94
C GLY A 16 1.29 10.91 7.32
N ALA A 17 1.33 10.28 6.15
CA ALA A 17 0.14 9.94 5.37
C ALA A 17 -0.87 9.05 6.15
N ALA A 18 -2.15 9.14 5.78
CA ALA A 18 -3.12 8.10 6.08
C ALA A 18 -2.99 7.00 5.02
N LEU A 19 -2.73 5.76 5.45
CA LEU A 19 -2.28 4.68 4.58
C LEU A 19 -3.27 3.51 4.57
N ALA A 20 -3.84 3.21 3.40
CA ALA A 20 -4.54 1.96 3.16
C ALA A 20 -3.54 0.83 2.85
N ILE A 21 -3.65 -0.34 3.49
CA ILE A 21 -2.73 -1.47 3.28
C ILE A 21 -3.47 -2.69 2.73
N GLY A 22 -2.98 -3.27 1.63
CA GLY A 22 -3.58 -4.48 1.04
C GLY A 22 -3.11 -4.84 -0.37
N ASN A 23 -3.52 -6.01 -0.86
CA ASN A 23 -3.16 -6.47 -2.22
C ASN A 23 -3.93 -5.73 -3.32
N PHE A 24 -5.16 -5.31 -3.02
CA PHE A 24 -6.04 -4.52 -3.88
C PHE A 24 -6.23 -5.05 -5.31
N ASP A 25 -6.10 -6.37 -5.54
CA ASP A 25 -6.35 -6.93 -6.86
C ASP A 25 -7.83 -6.79 -7.25
N GLY A 26 -8.09 -6.31 -8.47
CA GLY A 26 -9.42 -5.97 -8.97
C GLY A 26 -9.96 -4.61 -8.51
N VAL A 27 -9.39 -3.98 -7.47
CA VAL A 27 -9.85 -2.69 -6.89
C VAL A 27 -11.40 -2.61 -6.80
N HIS A 28 -12.02 -3.71 -6.37
CA HIS A 28 -13.48 -3.85 -6.31
C HIS A 28 -14.10 -2.93 -5.24
N ARG A 29 -15.43 -2.92 -5.13
CA ARG A 29 -16.16 -2.03 -4.21
C ARG A 29 -15.71 -2.12 -2.74
N GLY A 30 -15.36 -3.32 -2.25
CA GLY A 30 -14.75 -3.48 -0.92
C GLY A 30 -13.41 -2.74 -0.77
N HIS A 31 -12.47 -2.96 -1.68
CA HIS A 31 -11.22 -2.20 -1.74
C HIS A 31 -11.43 -0.69 -1.84
N GLN A 32 -12.40 -0.24 -2.65
CA GLN A 32 -12.71 1.19 -2.77
C GLN A 32 -13.23 1.78 -1.45
N ALA A 33 -13.90 1.00 -0.60
CA ALA A 33 -14.32 1.46 0.72
C ALA A 33 -13.11 1.68 1.65
N VAL A 34 -12.14 0.75 1.65
CA VAL A 34 -10.88 0.89 2.40
C VAL A 34 -10.08 2.10 1.91
N LEU A 35 -9.94 2.26 0.59
CA LEU A 35 -9.21 3.39 -0.01
C LEU A 35 -9.92 4.73 0.27
N ARG A 36 -11.26 4.76 0.25
CA ARG A 36 -12.03 5.95 0.60
C ARG A 36 -11.86 6.34 2.06
N ALA A 37 -11.87 5.37 2.98
CA ALA A 37 -11.62 5.66 4.39
C ALA A 37 -10.21 6.25 4.62
N ALA A 38 -9.21 5.85 3.83
CA ALA A 38 -7.89 6.49 3.87
C ALA A 38 -7.91 7.93 3.36
N LEU A 39 -8.65 8.22 2.27
CA LEU A 39 -8.84 9.58 1.76
C LEU A 39 -9.56 10.47 2.79
N GLU A 40 -10.64 9.98 3.39
CA GLU A 40 -11.40 10.71 4.42
C GLU A 40 -10.54 11.01 5.66
N ALA A 41 -9.73 10.05 6.11
CA ALA A 41 -8.81 10.24 7.24
C ALA A 41 -7.68 11.24 6.90
N ALA A 42 -7.14 11.17 5.69
CA ALA A 42 -6.13 12.10 5.19
C ALA A 42 -6.65 13.55 5.16
N GLU A 43 -7.84 13.75 4.59
CA GLU A 43 -8.50 15.05 4.51
C GLU A 43 -8.76 15.62 5.91
N ALA A 44 -9.32 14.82 6.82
CA ALA A 44 -9.61 15.25 8.18
C ALA A 44 -8.36 15.66 8.98
N ALA A 45 -7.23 14.99 8.74
CA ALA A 45 -5.96 15.26 9.43
C ALA A 45 -5.06 16.28 8.70
N GLY A 46 -5.41 16.70 7.48
CA GLY A 46 -4.58 17.59 6.67
C GLY A 46 -3.24 16.96 6.25
N VAL A 47 -3.23 15.65 6.01
CA VAL A 47 -2.04 14.85 5.63
C VAL A 47 -2.26 14.18 4.28
N PRO A 48 -1.21 13.64 3.63
CA PRO A 48 -1.36 12.92 2.36
C PRO A 48 -2.17 11.63 2.50
N ALA A 49 -2.85 11.21 1.43
CA ALA A 49 -3.52 9.93 1.32
C ALA A 49 -2.66 8.93 0.53
N GLY A 50 -2.38 7.77 1.12
CA GLY A 50 -1.51 6.75 0.53
C GLY A 50 -2.14 5.38 0.47
N VAL A 51 -1.57 4.53 -0.40
CA VAL A 51 -1.81 3.09 -0.40
C VAL A 51 -0.47 2.34 -0.36
N MET A 52 -0.38 1.29 0.45
CA MET A 52 0.67 0.29 0.39
C MET A 52 0.11 -1.00 -0.20
N THR A 53 0.74 -1.48 -1.27
CA THR A 53 0.43 -2.75 -1.91
C THR A 53 1.69 -3.55 -2.17
N PHE A 54 1.54 -4.80 -2.60
CA PHE A 54 2.63 -5.77 -2.66
C PHE A 54 2.79 -6.33 -4.08
N GLU A 55 4.01 -6.29 -4.62
CA GLU A 55 4.37 -6.92 -5.89
C GLU A 55 5.71 -7.68 -5.76
N PRO A 56 5.85 -8.92 -6.27
CA PRO A 56 4.78 -9.72 -6.85
C PRO A 56 3.69 -10.02 -5.80
N HIS A 57 2.49 -10.35 -6.26
CA HIS A 57 1.37 -10.64 -5.36
C HIS A 57 1.78 -11.74 -4.35
N PRO A 58 1.56 -11.59 -3.03
CA PRO A 58 2.07 -12.50 -2.00
C PRO A 58 1.72 -13.98 -2.24
N ARG A 59 0.53 -14.25 -2.81
CA ARG A 59 0.15 -15.62 -3.23
C ARG A 59 1.14 -16.25 -4.21
N ALA A 60 1.69 -15.48 -5.15
CA ALA A 60 2.68 -16.00 -6.09
C ALA A 60 4.02 -16.34 -5.41
N PHE A 61 4.35 -15.67 -4.30
CA PHE A 61 5.49 -16.03 -3.47
C PHE A 61 5.25 -17.32 -2.69
N PHE A 62 4.09 -17.44 -2.02
CA PHE A 62 3.77 -18.63 -1.21
C PHE A 62 3.36 -19.86 -2.03
N GLN A 63 2.87 -19.67 -3.26
CA GLN A 63 2.38 -20.73 -4.14
C GLN A 63 2.92 -20.52 -5.57
N PRO A 64 4.24 -20.65 -5.79
CA PRO A 64 4.87 -20.35 -7.07
C PRO A 64 4.38 -21.26 -8.20
N ASP A 65 4.00 -22.50 -7.89
CA ASP A 65 3.56 -23.49 -8.88
C ASP A 65 2.06 -23.36 -9.25
N VAL A 66 1.31 -22.50 -8.54
CA VAL A 66 -0.13 -22.30 -8.78
C VAL A 66 -0.31 -21.04 -9.64
N PRO A 67 -0.85 -21.16 -10.87
CA PRO A 67 -1.12 -20.00 -11.70
C PRO A 67 -1.98 -18.95 -10.96
N LEU A 68 -1.49 -17.72 -10.94
CA LEU A 68 -2.21 -16.57 -10.40
C LEU A 68 -2.75 -15.72 -11.55
N PHE A 69 -4.06 -15.81 -11.79
CA PHE A 69 -4.76 -14.85 -12.62
C PHE A 69 -4.91 -13.54 -11.85
N ARG A 70 -4.33 -12.45 -12.36
CA ARG A 70 -4.41 -11.11 -11.78
C ARG A 70 -5.49 -10.31 -12.50
N LEU A 71 -6.45 -9.78 -11.75
CA LEU A 71 -7.51 -8.91 -12.29
C LEU A 71 -6.95 -7.54 -12.69
N THR A 72 -6.01 -7.02 -11.90
CA THR A 72 -5.39 -5.71 -12.10
C THR A 72 -3.87 -5.82 -11.90
N PRO A 73 -3.09 -5.99 -12.97
CA PRO A 73 -1.63 -5.95 -12.90
C PRO A 73 -1.14 -4.62 -12.30
N GLY A 74 0.05 -4.62 -11.68
CA GLY A 74 0.64 -3.47 -10.99
C GLY A 74 0.48 -2.11 -11.70
N PRO A 75 0.82 -1.97 -12.99
CA PRO A 75 0.64 -0.70 -13.71
C PRO A 75 -0.82 -0.24 -13.82
N LEU A 76 -1.77 -1.15 -14.02
CA LEU A 76 -3.19 -0.82 -14.05
C LEU A 76 -3.69 -0.45 -12.66
N LYS A 77 -3.26 -1.20 -11.64
CA LYS A 77 -3.58 -0.93 -10.23
C LYS A 77 -3.14 0.47 -9.81
N ALA A 78 -1.91 0.87 -10.15
CA ALA A 78 -1.40 2.22 -9.89
C ALA A 78 -2.22 3.32 -10.59
N ARG A 79 -2.67 3.09 -11.84
CA ARG A 79 -3.57 4.03 -12.54
C ARG A 79 -4.92 4.17 -11.83
N LEU A 80 -5.47 3.07 -11.32
CA LEU A 80 -6.73 3.08 -10.56
C LEU A 80 -6.58 3.84 -9.24
N PHE A 81 -5.48 3.66 -8.52
CA PHE A 81 -5.18 4.42 -7.31
C PHE A 81 -5.10 5.92 -7.57
N ALA A 82 -4.39 6.32 -8.65
CA ALA A 82 -4.32 7.72 -9.04
C ALA A 82 -5.70 8.29 -9.42
N ALA A 83 -6.51 7.52 -10.14
CA ALA A 83 -7.87 7.92 -10.52
C ALA A 83 -8.82 8.05 -9.32
N LEU A 84 -8.54 7.35 -8.21
CA LEU A 84 -9.28 7.46 -6.95
C LEU A 84 -8.83 8.67 -6.11
N GLY A 85 -7.76 9.38 -6.51
CA GLY A 85 -7.30 10.60 -5.84
C GLY A 85 -6.23 10.39 -4.77
N LEU A 86 -5.54 9.24 -4.74
CA LEU A 86 -4.44 9.03 -3.81
C LEU A 86 -3.20 9.86 -4.20
N ASP A 87 -2.47 10.34 -3.20
CA ASP A 87 -1.24 11.11 -3.36
C ASP A 87 -0.04 10.20 -3.60
N MET A 88 -0.04 9.01 -3.00
CA MET A 88 1.04 8.04 -3.19
C MET A 88 0.59 6.58 -3.24
N ALA A 89 1.36 5.76 -3.96
CA ALA A 89 1.31 4.32 -3.90
C ALA A 89 2.70 3.74 -3.59
N LEU A 90 2.85 3.15 -2.41
CA LEU A 90 4.01 2.34 -2.06
C LEU A 90 3.79 0.91 -2.54
N ILE A 91 4.51 0.52 -3.58
CA ILE A 91 4.55 -0.83 -4.12
C ILE A 91 5.72 -1.55 -3.44
N GLN A 92 5.44 -2.16 -2.29
CA GLN A 92 6.44 -2.86 -1.51
C GLN A 92 6.78 -4.20 -2.17
N PRO A 93 8.06 -4.48 -2.46
CA PRO A 93 8.51 -5.80 -2.85
C PRO A 93 8.09 -6.86 -1.83
N PHE A 94 7.44 -7.93 -2.30
CA PHE A 94 7.12 -9.08 -1.45
C PHE A 94 8.09 -10.22 -1.72
N ASP A 95 9.06 -10.36 -0.83
CA ASP A 95 10.15 -11.33 -0.89
C ASP A 95 10.30 -12.08 0.45
N ALA A 96 11.34 -12.89 0.57
CA ALA A 96 11.62 -13.66 1.78
C ALA A 96 11.92 -12.77 3.00
N ASP A 97 12.50 -11.58 2.79
CA ASP A 97 12.84 -10.66 3.87
C ASP A 97 11.58 -10.03 4.46
N LEU A 98 10.63 -9.63 3.61
CA LEU A 98 9.33 -9.15 4.09
C LEU A 98 8.49 -10.28 4.68
N ALA A 99 8.47 -11.46 4.05
CA ALA A 99 7.68 -12.61 4.51
C ALA A 99 8.15 -13.18 5.85
N SER A 100 9.45 -13.07 6.17
CA SER A 100 10.03 -13.55 7.43
C SER A 100 10.02 -12.50 8.55
N ARG A 101 9.67 -11.24 8.23
CA ARG A 101 9.63 -10.14 9.18
C ARG A 101 8.47 -10.30 10.17
N SER A 102 8.73 -10.01 11.44
CA SER A 102 7.68 -10.00 12.46
C SER A 102 6.70 -8.84 12.25
N ALA A 103 5.46 -9.01 12.69
CA ALA A 103 4.46 -7.94 12.62
C ALA A 103 4.88 -6.68 13.40
N VAL A 104 5.59 -6.85 14.52
CA VAL A 104 6.10 -5.74 15.34
C VAL A 104 7.19 -4.97 14.60
N ASP A 105 8.15 -5.68 14.00
CA ASP A 105 9.23 -5.03 13.25
C ASP A 105 8.70 -4.37 11.97
N PHE A 106 7.70 -4.95 11.33
CA PHE A 106 7.01 -4.31 10.22
C PHE A 106 6.35 -3.00 10.68
N ALA A 107 5.52 -3.05 11.74
CA ALA A 107 4.83 -1.85 12.22
C ALA A 107 5.82 -0.76 12.65
N ARG A 108 6.86 -1.11 13.42
CA ARG A 108 7.88 -0.17 13.88
C ARG A 108 8.67 0.42 12.71
N ASP A 109 9.35 -0.42 11.94
CA ASP A 109 10.34 0.06 10.98
C ASP A 109 9.65 0.74 9.77
N PHE A 110 8.54 0.17 9.29
CA PHE A 110 7.90 0.63 8.06
C PHE A 110 6.90 1.75 8.35
N LEU A 111 5.95 1.51 9.26
CA LEU A 111 4.84 2.42 9.46
C LEU A 111 5.23 3.60 10.36
N VAL A 112 5.93 3.33 11.46
CA VAL A 112 6.27 4.37 12.45
C VAL A 112 7.55 5.11 12.06
N GLU A 113 8.64 4.41 11.80
CA GLU A 113 9.95 5.05 11.61
C GLU A 113 10.13 5.63 10.19
N ALA A 114 9.94 4.81 9.15
CA ALA A 114 10.18 5.23 7.77
C ALA A 114 9.09 6.18 7.24
N LEU A 115 7.82 5.78 7.33
CA LEU A 115 6.68 6.53 6.77
C LEU A 115 6.05 7.52 7.74
N ARG A 116 6.20 7.31 9.05
CA ARG A 116 5.56 8.11 10.10
C ARG A 116 4.04 8.20 9.93
N VAL A 117 3.42 7.10 9.51
CA VAL A 117 1.99 7.01 9.20
C VAL A 117 1.15 7.52 10.36
N SER A 118 0.19 8.41 10.07
CA SER A 118 -0.72 8.94 11.10
C SER A 118 -1.96 8.06 11.29
N HIS A 119 -2.42 7.40 10.23
CA HIS A 119 -3.59 6.52 10.24
C HIS A 119 -3.35 5.29 9.35
N VAL A 120 -3.72 4.10 9.83
CA VAL A 120 -3.67 2.87 9.04
C VAL A 120 -5.09 2.36 8.82
N ILE A 121 -5.44 2.07 7.57
CA ILE A 121 -6.74 1.52 7.19
C ILE A 121 -6.51 0.14 6.55
N THR A 122 -7.22 -0.86 7.07
CA THR A 122 -7.15 -2.27 6.66
C THR A 122 -8.57 -2.87 6.76
N GLY A 123 -8.85 -3.93 6.00
CA GLY A 123 -10.16 -4.58 5.91
C GLY A 123 -10.08 -6.06 5.62
#